data_AF-A0A8I1V8D5-F1
#
_entry.id   AF-A0A8I1V8D5-F1
#
_cell.length_a   1.000
_cell.length_b   1.000
_cell.length_c   1.000
_cell.angle_alpha   90.00
_cell.angle_beta   90.00
_cell.angle_gamma   90.00
#
_symmetry.space_group_name_H-M   'P 1'
#
loop_
_entity.id
_entity.type
_entity.pdbx_description
1 polymer ?
#
loop_
_entity_poly.entity_id
_entity_poly.type
_entity_poly.pdbx_seq_one_letter_code
_entity_poly.pdbx_strand_id
1 'polypeptide(L)'
;MDALDAFDWCEPQQYAALRALFFDGVLWQGDEYPSTWMTCRELFFHLVQTPEQWARMVKLRSTYTDEDGATHTSESMAASYRAEALSHLLGRDHQYCGMGVAQQLEMLEWLGWMQASPSCAALDAWVGDIHFWLNPQPRNSWVLDECDDSRHAHALPWLYHMLEKAPLVMQGRWLAATETGWCYEIFPRTFLQSLQSLMRRADKGKVPHRPGLNPKHRQDFLRQLRDDLVAGKGGAVLQQVWAMTRQP
;
A
#
# COMPACT_ATOMS: atom_id res chain seq x y z
N MET A 1 -7.78 -1.31 -35.06
CA MET A 1 -7.94 -1.65 -33.63
C MET A 1 -8.22 -0.32 -32.97
N ASP A 2 -9.49 -0.04 -32.69
CA ASP A 2 -9.86 1.19 -32.00
C ASP A 2 -9.18 1.17 -30.64
N ALA A 3 -8.50 2.27 -30.29
CA ALA A 3 -7.84 2.39 -29.01
C ALA A 3 -8.91 2.18 -27.93
N LEU A 4 -8.69 1.21 -27.05
CA LEU A 4 -9.55 0.94 -25.92
C LEU A 4 -9.70 2.25 -25.14
N ASP A 5 -10.90 2.83 -25.11
CA ASP A 5 -11.12 4.07 -24.35
C ASP A 5 -11.15 3.70 -22.87
N ALA A 6 -9.97 3.74 -22.25
CA ALA A 6 -9.75 3.38 -20.85
C ALA A 6 -10.50 4.30 -19.86
N PHE A 7 -11.26 5.27 -20.36
CA PHE A 7 -11.90 6.36 -19.64
C PHE A 7 -13.38 6.55 -20.01
N ASP A 8 -14.05 5.57 -20.62
CA ASP A 8 -15.47 5.61 -21.02
C ASP A 8 -16.46 5.84 -19.85
N TRP A 9 -15.98 5.68 -18.62
CA TRP A 9 -16.71 5.81 -17.37
C TRP A 9 -16.63 7.20 -16.72
N CYS A 10 -15.93 8.18 -17.30
CA CYS A 10 -15.75 9.51 -16.69
C CYS A 10 -16.50 10.64 -17.42
N GLU A 11 -16.89 11.66 -16.64
CA GLU A 11 -17.53 12.86 -17.18
C GLU A 11 -16.54 13.65 -18.06
N PRO A 12 -16.99 14.36 -19.11
CA PRO A 12 -16.09 14.97 -20.10
C PRO A 12 -15.01 15.91 -19.52
N GLN A 13 -15.31 16.62 -18.43
CA GLN A 13 -14.34 17.49 -17.76
C GLN A 13 -13.25 16.71 -17.01
N GLN A 14 -13.61 15.54 -16.45
CA GLN A 14 -12.67 14.64 -15.78
C GLN A 14 -11.78 13.95 -16.81
N TYR A 15 -12.36 13.54 -17.94
CA TYR A 15 -11.60 13.02 -19.08
C TYR A 15 -10.54 14.01 -19.56
N ALA A 16 -10.92 15.29 -19.74
CA ALA A 16 -9.99 16.33 -20.18
C ALA A 16 -8.85 16.57 -19.19
N ALA A 17 -9.15 16.57 -17.89
CA ALA A 17 -8.14 16.72 -16.83
C ALA A 17 -7.16 15.54 -16.80
N LEU A 18 -7.68 14.31 -16.84
CA LEU A 18 -6.87 13.09 -16.89
C LEU A 18 -6.00 13.08 -18.16
N ARG A 19 -6.55 13.49 -19.31
CA ARG A 19 -5.79 13.56 -20.56
C ARG A 19 -4.64 14.58 -20.47
N ALA A 20 -4.91 15.77 -19.97
CA ALA A 20 -3.92 16.82 -19.83
C ALA A 20 -2.78 16.42 -18.89
N LEU A 21 -3.09 15.71 -17.81
CA LEU A 21 -2.08 15.22 -16.88
C LEU A 21 -1.25 14.06 -17.47
N PHE A 22 -1.90 13.07 -18.07
CA PHE A 22 -1.23 11.83 -18.51
C PHE A 22 -0.52 11.92 -19.85
N PHE A 23 -0.99 12.79 -20.76
CA PHE A 23 -0.44 12.90 -22.11
C PHE A 23 0.27 14.21 -22.36
N ASP A 24 -0.18 15.30 -21.73
CA ASP A 24 0.35 16.64 -21.97
C ASP A 24 1.32 17.10 -20.87
N GLY A 25 1.49 16.31 -19.79
CA GLY A 25 2.47 16.54 -18.73
C GLY A 25 2.18 17.78 -17.88
N VAL A 26 0.93 18.24 -17.85
CA VAL A 26 0.49 19.41 -17.09
C VAL A 26 0.38 19.05 -15.61
N LEU A 27 1.06 19.80 -14.75
CA LEU A 27 0.90 19.69 -13.30
C LEU A 27 -0.42 20.36 -12.88
N TRP A 28 -1.19 19.70 -12.01
CA TRP A 28 -2.43 20.25 -11.46
C TRP A 28 -2.18 21.62 -10.82
N GLN A 29 -2.94 22.64 -11.26
CA GLN A 29 -2.80 24.02 -10.80
C GLN A 29 -3.97 24.49 -9.91
N GLY A 30 -4.80 23.58 -9.40
CA GLY A 30 -5.94 23.93 -8.54
C GLY A 30 -5.59 23.98 -7.06
N ASP A 31 -6.19 24.92 -6.32
CA ASP A 31 -6.09 25.05 -4.86
C ASP A 31 -6.84 23.93 -4.10
N GLU A 32 -7.74 23.22 -4.78
CA GLU A 32 -8.35 21.99 -4.30
C GLU A 32 -7.60 20.79 -4.87
N TYR A 33 -6.86 20.08 -4.02
CA TYR A 33 -6.45 18.71 -4.30
C TYR A 33 -7.73 17.87 -4.51
N PRO A 34 -7.90 17.17 -5.64
CA PRO A 34 -8.96 16.17 -5.76
C PRO A 34 -8.56 14.99 -4.87
N SER A 35 -8.93 15.10 -3.59
CA SER A 35 -8.22 14.57 -2.44
C SER A 35 -8.21 13.05 -2.30
N THR A 36 -8.69 12.27 -3.27
CA THR A 36 -8.69 10.81 -3.13
C THR A 36 -8.70 10.03 -4.44
N TRP A 37 -9.47 10.43 -5.45
CA TRP A 37 -9.71 9.54 -6.61
C TRP A 37 -8.70 9.73 -7.75
N MET A 38 -8.33 10.98 -8.06
CA MET A 38 -7.31 11.29 -9.07
C MET A 38 -5.94 10.84 -8.58
N THR A 39 -5.53 11.15 -7.35
CA THR A 39 -4.24 10.70 -6.79
C THR A 39 -4.06 9.18 -6.80
N CYS A 40 -5.14 8.42 -6.59
CA CYS A 40 -5.12 6.95 -6.69
C CYS A 40 -4.92 6.44 -8.13
N ARG A 41 -5.30 7.22 -9.16
CA ARG A 41 -5.17 6.83 -10.58
C ARG A 41 -4.00 7.50 -11.30
N GLU A 42 -3.70 8.75 -10.98
CA GLU A 42 -2.81 9.69 -11.68
C GLU A 42 -1.33 9.31 -11.74
N LEU A 43 -0.89 8.36 -10.91
CA LEU A 43 0.54 8.00 -10.87
C LEU A 43 0.83 6.54 -11.21
N PHE A 44 -0.19 5.68 -11.31
CA PHE A 44 0.08 4.24 -11.22
C PHE A 44 -0.54 3.34 -12.29
N PHE A 45 -1.59 3.76 -12.99
CA PHE A 45 -2.33 2.85 -13.89
C PHE A 45 -2.29 3.24 -15.36
N HIS A 46 -1.45 4.21 -15.74
CA HIS A 46 -1.39 4.65 -17.13
C HIS A 46 -0.37 3.85 -17.94
N LEU A 47 -0.72 3.43 -19.16
CA LEU A 47 0.14 2.65 -20.06
C LEU A 47 1.46 3.37 -20.45
N VAL A 48 1.58 4.67 -20.17
CA VAL A 48 2.77 5.50 -20.43
C VAL A 48 3.64 5.69 -19.17
N GLN A 49 3.28 5.08 -18.03
CA GLN A 49 4.17 4.97 -16.86
C GLN A 49 5.28 3.94 -17.14
N THR A 50 6.25 4.35 -17.96
CA THR A 50 7.48 3.60 -18.21
C THR A 50 8.51 3.89 -17.11
N PRO A 51 9.56 3.06 -16.92
CA PRO A 51 10.66 3.35 -16.00
C PRO A 51 11.22 4.78 -16.14
N GLU A 52 11.31 5.28 -17.37
CA GLU A 52 11.83 6.62 -17.68
C GLU A 52 10.90 7.72 -17.19
N GLN A 53 9.58 7.54 -17.35
CA GLN A 53 8.59 8.50 -16.88
C GLN A 53 8.52 8.54 -15.35
N TRP A 54 8.60 7.38 -14.69
CA TRP A 54 8.69 7.31 -13.23
C TRP A 54 9.94 7.99 -12.70
N ALA A 55 11.11 7.69 -13.27
CA ALA A 55 12.38 8.34 -12.91
C ALA A 55 12.32 9.87 -13.11
N ARG A 56 11.68 10.32 -14.20
CA ARG A 56 11.44 11.74 -14.47
C ARG A 56 10.56 12.39 -13.41
N MET A 57 9.46 11.74 -13.01
CA MET A 57 8.56 12.26 -11.97
C MET A 57 9.26 12.36 -10.62
N VAL A 58 10.01 11.32 -10.22
CA VAL A 58 10.82 11.34 -9.00
C VAL A 58 11.84 12.49 -9.05
N LYS A 59 12.50 12.70 -10.19
CA LYS A 59 13.44 13.82 -10.37
C LYS A 59 12.75 15.17 -10.22
N LEU A 60 11.60 15.38 -10.85
CA LEU A 60 10.83 16.62 -10.73
C LEU A 60 10.37 16.88 -9.29
N ARG A 61 9.93 15.83 -8.58
CA ARG A 61 9.50 15.92 -7.18
C ARG A 61 10.66 16.04 -6.19
N SER A 62 11.89 15.79 -6.65
CA SER A 62 13.11 16.02 -5.88
C SER A 62 13.60 17.47 -5.98
N THR A 63 13.10 18.25 -6.93
CA THR A 63 13.55 19.64 -7.14
C THR A 63 12.62 20.64 -6.49
N TYR A 64 13.18 21.67 -5.85
CA TYR A 64 12.44 22.80 -5.29
C TYR A 64 13.18 24.11 -5.56
N THR A 65 12.45 25.23 -5.55
CA THR A 65 13.01 26.57 -5.66
C THR A 65 12.96 27.22 -4.28
N ASP A 66 14.08 27.78 -3.83
CA ASP A 66 14.14 28.49 -2.55
C ASP A 66 13.60 29.94 -2.68
N GLU A 67 13.64 30.67 -1.56
CA GLU A 67 13.15 32.05 -1.48
C GLU A 67 13.96 33.03 -2.36
N ASP A 68 15.20 32.68 -2.69
CA ASP A 68 16.10 33.46 -3.56
C ASP A 68 15.91 33.11 -5.06
N GLY A 69 15.01 32.17 -5.38
CA GLY A 69 14.76 31.72 -6.74
C GLY A 69 15.75 30.67 -7.26
N ALA A 70 16.66 30.17 -6.41
CA ALA A 70 17.62 29.14 -6.79
C ALA A 70 16.97 27.75 -6.77
N THR A 71 17.27 26.92 -7.78
CA THR A 71 16.77 25.56 -7.87
C THR A 71 17.71 24.58 -7.17
N HIS A 72 17.16 23.78 -6.27
CA HIS A 72 17.86 22.76 -5.49
C HIS A 72 17.30 21.38 -5.80
N THR A 73 18.10 20.34 -5.54
CA THR A 73 17.69 18.93 -5.63
C THR A 73 17.86 18.28 -4.26
N SER A 74 16.81 17.63 -3.75
CA SER A 74 16.77 16.95 -2.46
C SER A 74 16.47 15.46 -2.63
N GLU A 75 17.44 14.62 -2.26
CA GLU A 75 17.26 13.17 -2.22
C GLU A 75 16.20 12.75 -1.18
N SER A 76 16.09 13.52 -0.09
CA SER A 76 15.06 13.30 0.93
C SER A 76 13.65 13.50 0.36
N MET A 77 13.43 14.56 -0.45
CA MET A 77 12.14 14.76 -1.12
C MET A 77 11.83 13.66 -2.13
N ALA A 78 12.83 13.20 -2.89
CA ALA A 78 12.70 12.07 -3.80
C ALA A 78 12.27 10.79 -3.05
N ALA A 79 12.89 10.52 -1.89
CA ALA A 79 12.57 9.38 -1.05
C ALA A 79 11.16 9.48 -0.45
N SER A 80 10.78 10.66 0.06
CA SER A 80 9.44 10.92 0.59
C SER A 80 8.35 10.72 -0.45
N TYR A 81 8.53 11.27 -1.67
CA TYR A 81 7.58 11.09 -2.76
C TYR A 81 7.43 9.61 -3.17
N ARG A 82 8.53 8.87 -3.31
CA ARG A 82 8.47 7.42 -3.58
C ARG A 82 7.68 6.69 -2.50
N ALA A 83 7.94 7.01 -1.23
CA ALA A 83 7.28 6.36 -0.11
C ALA A 83 5.77 6.69 -0.05
N GLU A 84 5.38 7.94 -0.26
CA GLU A 84 3.97 8.36 -0.33
C GLU A 84 3.23 7.66 -1.46
N ALA A 85 3.81 7.68 -2.66
CA ALA A 85 3.22 7.08 -3.83
C ALA A 85 3.05 5.55 -3.65
N LEU A 86 4.08 4.86 -3.12
CA LEU A 86 3.97 3.44 -2.76
C LEU A 86 2.93 3.19 -1.66
N SER A 87 2.78 4.09 -0.68
CA SER A 87 1.75 3.96 0.35
C SER A 87 0.34 3.99 -0.25
N HIS A 88 0.11 4.87 -1.23
CA HIS A 88 -1.17 4.95 -1.94
C HIS A 88 -1.47 3.70 -2.74
N LEU A 89 -0.47 3.17 -3.44
CA LEU A 89 -0.60 1.88 -4.11
C LEU A 89 -0.96 0.78 -3.13
N LEU A 90 -0.14 0.61 -2.09
CA LEU A 90 -0.27 -0.46 -1.11
C LEU A 90 -1.53 -0.35 -0.25
N GLY A 91 -2.22 0.79 -0.25
CA GLY A 91 -3.53 0.96 0.40
C GLY A 91 -4.73 0.72 -0.52
N ARG A 92 -4.52 0.19 -1.74
CA ARG A 92 -5.60 -0.05 -2.71
C ARG A 92 -5.37 -1.31 -3.54
N ASP A 93 -6.15 -2.37 -3.36
CA ASP A 93 -6.09 -3.53 -4.28
C ASP A 93 -6.44 -3.12 -5.73
N HIS A 94 -5.51 -3.24 -6.68
CA HIS A 94 -5.77 -2.78 -8.06
C HIS A 94 -6.57 -3.78 -8.88
N GLN A 95 -7.01 -4.88 -8.28
CA GLN A 95 -8.03 -5.73 -8.88
C GLN A 95 -9.29 -4.90 -9.14
N TYR A 96 -9.62 -3.95 -8.24
CA TYR A 96 -10.69 -2.96 -8.42
C TYR A 96 -10.47 -2.00 -9.62
N CYS A 97 -9.30 -2.05 -10.26
CA CYS A 97 -8.96 -1.25 -11.44
C CYS A 97 -8.71 -2.12 -12.69
N GLY A 98 -9.03 -3.42 -12.65
CA GLY A 98 -8.91 -4.33 -13.80
C GLY A 98 -7.55 -5.03 -13.99
N MET A 99 -6.61 -4.91 -13.03
CA MET A 99 -5.31 -5.61 -13.09
C MET A 99 -5.32 -6.94 -12.34
N GLY A 100 -4.81 -8.01 -12.95
CA GLY A 100 -4.61 -9.29 -12.26
C GLY A 100 -3.47 -9.24 -11.22
N VAL A 101 -3.48 -10.14 -10.24
CA VAL A 101 -2.46 -10.17 -9.14
C VAL A 101 -1.03 -10.14 -9.65
N ALA A 102 -0.69 -10.97 -10.64
CA ALA A 102 0.66 -11.07 -11.18
C ALA A 102 1.16 -9.70 -11.72
N GLN A 103 0.31 -9.01 -12.49
CA GLN A 103 0.63 -7.69 -13.05
C GLN A 103 0.81 -6.64 -11.95
N GLN A 104 0.05 -6.74 -10.86
CA GLN A 104 0.20 -5.83 -9.73
C GLN A 104 1.52 -6.04 -8.98
N LEU A 105 1.95 -7.29 -8.81
CA LEU A 105 3.23 -7.60 -8.18
C LEU A 105 4.41 -7.15 -9.06
N GLU A 106 4.33 -7.36 -10.38
CA GLU A 106 5.32 -6.84 -11.34
C GLU A 106 5.42 -5.32 -11.29
N MET A 107 4.28 -4.63 -11.19
CA MET A 107 4.25 -3.16 -11.08
C MET A 107 4.88 -2.67 -9.77
N LEU A 108 4.58 -3.33 -8.65
CA LEU A 108 5.19 -2.98 -7.36
C LEU A 108 6.70 -3.18 -7.36
N GLU A 109 7.16 -4.30 -7.94
CA GLU A 109 8.58 -4.58 -8.13
C GLU A 109 9.26 -3.51 -8.99
N TRP A 110 8.64 -3.14 -10.11
CA TRP A 110 9.10 -2.09 -11.01
C TRP A 110 9.26 -0.73 -10.32
N LEU A 111 8.32 -0.37 -9.43
CA LEU A 111 8.36 0.89 -8.68
C LEU A 111 9.42 0.91 -7.56
N GLY A 112 10.09 -0.21 -7.35
CA GLY A 112 11.13 -0.34 -6.34
C GLY A 112 10.56 -0.44 -4.93
N TRP A 113 9.40 -1.09 -4.77
CA TRP A 113 8.73 -1.21 -3.46
C TRP A 113 9.56 -1.89 -2.36
N MET A 114 10.54 -2.72 -2.73
CA MET A 114 11.49 -3.36 -1.79
C MET A 114 12.69 -2.46 -1.46
N GLN A 115 13.00 -1.50 -2.34
CA GLN A 115 14.11 -0.55 -2.23
C GLN A 115 13.68 0.78 -1.59
N ALA A 116 12.38 1.07 -1.57
CA ALA A 116 11.85 2.24 -0.91
C ALA A 116 11.95 2.12 0.62
N SER A 117 12.26 3.23 1.29
CA SER A 117 12.23 3.29 2.74
C SER A 117 10.79 3.11 3.25
N PRO A 118 10.58 2.27 4.28
CA PRO A 118 9.29 2.14 4.94
C PRO A 118 8.76 3.49 5.43
N SER A 119 7.60 3.93 4.93
CA SER A 119 6.81 4.92 5.65
C SER A 119 5.85 4.21 6.61
N CYS A 120 5.55 4.85 7.75
CA CYS A 120 4.48 4.37 8.63
C CYS A 120 3.16 4.26 7.85
N ALA A 121 2.85 5.23 6.97
CA ALA A 121 1.64 5.20 6.15
C ALA A 121 1.50 3.95 5.28
N ALA A 122 2.58 3.47 4.64
CA ALA A 122 2.55 2.26 3.81
C ALA A 122 2.26 1.01 4.64
N LEU A 123 2.86 0.89 5.82
CA LEU A 123 2.66 -0.24 6.72
C LEU A 123 1.22 -0.31 7.24
N ASP A 124 0.63 0.82 7.64
CA ASP A 124 -0.76 0.86 8.12
C ASP A 124 -1.76 0.67 6.98
N ALA A 125 -1.52 1.27 5.82
CA ALA A 125 -2.34 1.05 4.63
C ALA A 125 -2.38 -0.44 4.26
N TRP A 126 -1.22 -1.10 4.21
CA TRP A 126 -1.13 -2.53 3.88
C TRP A 126 -1.84 -3.40 4.93
N VAL A 127 -1.60 -3.16 6.22
CA VAL A 127 -2.22 -3.96 7.30
C VAL A 127 -3.73 -3.69 7.36
N GLY A 128 -4.15 -2.45 7.16
CA GLY A 128 -5.55 -2.03 7.06
C GLY A 128 -6.29 -2.73 5.93
N ASP A 129 -5.69 -2.81 4.75
CA ASP A 129 -6.26 -3.50 3.59
C ASP A 129 -6.37 -5.02 3.80
N ILE A 130 -5.39 -5.66 4.42
CA ILE A 130 -5.51 -7.06 4.84
C ILE A 130 -6.68 -7.24 5.81
N HIS A 131 -6.84 -6.35 6.79
CA HIS A 131 -7.99 -6.42 7.71
C HIS A 131 -9.32 -6.23 6.98
N PHE A 132 -9.39 -5.31 6.02
CA PHE A 132 -10.55 -5.08 5.20
C PHE A 132 -10.92 -6.32 4.37
N TRP A 133 -9.94 -6.91 3.69
CA TRP A 133 -10.10 -8.14 2.90
C TRP A 133 -10.55 -9.34 3.76
N LEU A 134 -10.02 -9.46 4.98
CA LEU A 134 -10.39 -10.51 5.94
C LEU A 134 -11.70 -10.24 6.72
N ASN A 135 -12.26 -9.04 6.67
CA ASN A 135 -13.44 -8.66 7.48
C ASN A 135 -14.74 -9.06 6.77
N PRO A 136 -15.66 -9.87 7.36
CA PRO A 136 -16.87 -10.39 6.71
C PRO A 136 -17.81 -9.37 6.09
N GLN A 137 -17.86 -8.13 6.60
CA GLN A 137 -18.83 -7.13 6.17
C GLN A 137 -18.27 -6.27 5.03
N PRO A 138 -18.83 -6.34 3.81
CA PRO A 138 -18.50 -5.40 2.76
C PRO A 138 -19.24 -4.08 3.03
N ARG A 139 -18.55 -2.94 2.85
CA ARG A 139 -19.20 -1.63 2.94
C ARG A 139 -20.04 -1.30 1.70
N ASN A 140 -19.69 -1.84 0.54
CA ASN A 140 -20.37 -1.56 -0.74
C ASN A 140 -20.44 -2.80 -1.63
N SER A 141 -21.48 -2.90 -2.47
CA SER A 141 -21.74 -4.05 -3.34
C SER A 141 -20.81 -4.15 -4.56
N TRP A 142 -20.26 -3.04 -5.06
CA TRP A 142 -19.29 -3.06 -6.17
C TRP A 142 -17.90 -3.57 -5.78
N VAL A 143 -17.65 -3.73 -4.48
CA VAL A 143 -16.41 -4.30 -3.93
C VAL A 143 -16.47 -5.84 -3.91
N LEU A 144 -17.66 -6.41 -4.14
CA LEU A 144 -17.96 -7.81 -3.84
C LEU A 144 -17.56 -8.83 -4.89
N ASP A 145 -17.60 -8.47 -6.18
CA ASP A 145 -17.54 -9.46 -7.26
C ASP A 145 -16.10 -9.75 -7.73
N GLU A 146 -15.10 -8.99 -7.26
CA GLU A 146 -13.74 -9.01 -7.84
C GLU A 146 -12.61 -9.35 -6.86
N CYS A 147 -12.88 -9.65 -5.58
CA CYS A 147 -11.83 -9.72 -4.54
C CYS A 147 -11.74 -11.03 -3.75
N ASP A 148 -11.88 -12.15 -4.45
CA ASP A 148 -11.60 -13.48 -3.90
C ASP A 148 -10.12 -13.67 -3.54
N ASP A 149 -9.25 -13.20 -4.43
CA ASP A 149 -7.81 -13.15 -4.22
C ASP A 149 -7.42 -11.71 -3.86
N SER A 150 -6.27 -11.50 -3.22
CA SER A 150 -5.76 -10.15 -2.98
C SER A 150 -4.26 -10.15 -3.15
N ARG A 151 -3.71 -9.17 -3.86
CA ARG A 151 -2.25 -9.08 -4.03
C ARG A 151 -1.52 -8.98 -2.68
N HIS A 152 -2.17 -8.45 -1.64
CA HIS A 152 -1.62 -8.36 -0.29
C HIS A 152 -1.38 -9.73 0.34
N ALA A 153 -2.15 -10.75 -0.07
CA ALA A 153 -1.94 -12.12 0.35
C ALA A 153 -0.64 -12.71 -0.21
N HIS A 154 -0.24 -12.27 -1.40
CA HIS A 154 0.99 -12.71 -2.09
C HIS A 154 2.21 -11.86 -1.72
N ALA A 155 2.00 -10.69 -1.12
CA ALA A 155 3.03 -9.76 -0.66
C ALA A 155 3.48 -10.00 0.80
N LEU A 156 3.31 -11.21 1.35
CA LEU A 156 3.75 -11.52 2.72
C LEU A 156 5.27 -11.35 2.92
N PRO A 157 6.15 -11.74 1.97
CA PRO A 157 7.58 -11.47 2.08
C PRO A 157 7.91 -9.97 2.18
N TRP A 158 7.11 -9.11 1.53
CA TRP A 158 7.26 -7.67 1.62
C TRP A 158 6.97 -7.17 3.04
N LEU A 159 5.91 -7.65 3.70
CA LEU A 159 5.63 -7.29 5.11
C LEU A 159 6.82 -7.63 6.01
N TYR A 160 7.43 -8.81 5.83
CA TYR A 160 8.58 -9.25 6.62
C TYR A 160 9.78 -8.34 6.40
N HIS A 161 10.15 -8.11 5.15
CA HIS A 161 11.23 -7.20 4.80
C HIS A 161 11.02 -5.80 5.39
N MET A 162 9.81 -5.26 5.26
CA MET A 162 9.51 -3.91 5.73
C MET A 162 9.59 -3.78 7.25
N LEU A 163 9.09 -4.78 7.99
CA LEU A 163 9.17 -4.77 9.45
C LEU A 163 10.58 -5.00 9.98
N GLU A 164 11.42 -5.71 9.24
CA GLU A 164 12.85 -5.85 9.54
C GLU A 164 13.64 -4.55 9.29
N LYS A 165 13.23 -3.77 8.28
CA LYS A 165 13.85 -2.48 7.94
C LYS A 165 13.30 -1.30 8.74
N ALA A 166 12.11 -1.43 9.32
CA ALA A 166 11.50 -0.38 10.10
C ALA A 166 12.28 -0.15 11.41
N PRO A 167 12.50 1.12 11.83
CA PRO A 167 13.12 1.47 13.10
C PRO A 167 12.13 1.25 14.25
N LEU A 168 11.57 0.05 14.36
CA LEU A 168 10.51 -0.32 15.28
C LEU A 168 11.04 -1.27 16.35
N VAL A 169 10.74 -0.95 17.61
CA VAL A 169 11.08 -1.81 18.75
C VAL A 169 9.88 -2.00 19.68
N MET A 170 9.77 -3.19 20.26
CA MET A 170 8.81 -3.42 21.33
C MET A 170 9.33 -2.84 22.65
N GLN A 171 8.48 -2.05 23.32
CA GLN A 171 8.69 -1.51 24.66
C GLN A 171 7.59 -2.03 25.59
N GLY A 172 7.77 -3.27 26.06
CA GLY A 172 6.77 -3.96 26.89
C GLY A 172 5.48 -4.22 26.11
N ARG A 173 4.41 -3.48 26.42
CA ARG A 173 3.09 -3.60 25.76
C ARG A 173 2.89 -2.60 24.61
N TRP A 174 3.93 -1.85 24.27
CA TRP A 174 3.88 -0.81 23.26
C TRP A 174 4.88 -1.09 22.15
N LEU A 175 4.61 -0.56 20.98
CA LEU A 175 5.57 -0.46 19.89
C LEU A 175 6.08 0.99 19.88
N ALA A 176 7.37 1.19 19.64
CA ALA A 176 7.97 2.52 19.57
C ALA A 176 8.87 2.63 18.33
N ALA A 177 8.93 3.83 17.75
CA ALA A 177 9.89 4.17 16.71
C ALA A 177 11.19 4.66 17.36
N THR A 178 12.34 4.18 16.88
CA THR A 178 13.66 4.60 17.37
C THR A 178 14.24 5.79 16.62
N GLU A 179 13.58 6.23 15.54
CA GLU A 179 13.99 7.36 14.71
C GLU A 179 12.91 8.45 14.71
N THR A 180 13.33 9.69 15.01
CA THR A 180 12.46 10.88 15.04
C THR A 180 11.90 11.17 13.64
N GLY A 181 10.61 11.48 13.55
CA GLY A 181 9.95 11.83 12.28
C GLY A 181 9.47 10.62 11.47
N TRP A 182 9.79 9.39 11.88
CA TRP A 182 9.28 8.19 11.22
C TRP A 182 7.76 8.03 11.42
N CYS A 183 7.24 8.40 12.59
CA CYS A 183 5.85 8.14 12.99
C CYS A 183 5.23 9.27 13.83
N TYR A 184 3.91 9.49 13.70
CA TYR A 184 3.11 10.24 14.67
C TYR A 184 2.87 9.33 15.90
N GLU A 185 3.03 9.82 17.13
CA GLU A 185 2.96 9.01 18.38
C GLU A 185 1.68 8.18 18.56
N ILE A 186 0.59 8.51 17.85
CA ILE A 186 -0.68 7.76 17.84
C ILE A 186 -0.57 6.43 17.08
N PHE A 187 0.28 6.41 16.05
CA PHE A 187 0.42 5.32 15.10
C PHE A 187 0.89 3.99 15.69
N PRO A 188 1.89 3.93 16.61
CA PRO A 188 2.39 2.65 17.10
C PRO A 188 1.36 1.83 17.89
N ARG A 189 0.36 2.49 18.51
CA ARG A 189 -0.69 1.79 19.26
C ARG A 189 -1.72 1.14 18.32
N THR A 190 -2.25 1.89 17.36
CA THR A 190 -3.23 1.36 16.38
C THR A 190 -2.58 0.30 15.50
N PHE A 191 -1.35 0.54 15.04
CA PHE A 191 -0.61 -0.42 14.24
C PHE A 191 -0.34 -1.73 15.01
N LEU A 192 0.11 -1.66 16.27
CA LEU A 192 0.29 -2.83 17.12
C LEU A 192 -1.03 -3.61 17.28
N GLN A 193 -2.15 -2.92 17.54
CA GLN A 193 -3.46 -3.56 17.66
C GLN A 193 -3.88 -4.27 16.37
N SER A 194 -3.62 -3.66 15.22
CA SER A 194 -3.87 -4.25 13.90
C SER A 194 -3.01 -5.50 13.67
N LEU A 195 -1.71 -5.45 13.97
CA LEU A 195 -0.85 -6.65 13.91
C LEU A 195 -1.36 -7.75 14.85
N GLN A 196 -1.67 -7.43 16.11
CA GLN A 196 -2.22 -8.39 17.08
C GLN A 196 -3.56 -8.99 16.63
N SER A 197 -4.41 -8.21 15.95
CA SER A 197 -5.65 -8.70 15.35
C SER A 197 -5.37 -9.70 14.23
N LEU A 198 -4.41 -9.39 13.34
CA LEU A 198 -4.02 -10.27 12.24
C LEU A 198 -3.43 -11.58 12.75
N MET A 199 -2.52 -11.50 13.71
CA MET A 199 -1.96 -12.64 14.44
C MET A 199 -3.05 -13.55 15.02
N ARG A 200 -3.99 -13.01 15.79
CA ARG A 200 -5.10 -13.79 16.36
C ARG A 200 -5.98 -14.47 15.31
N ARG A 201 -6.13 -13.86 14.12
CA ARG A 201 -6.85 -14.49 13.00
C ARG A 201 -6.04 -15.65 12.41
N ALA A 202 -4.73 -15.47 12.23
CA ALA A 202 -3.84 -16.52 11.77
C ALA A 202 -3.82 -17.73 12.72
N ASP A 203 -3.77 -17.50 14.04
CA ASP A 203 -3.83 -18.56 15.06
C ASP A 203 -5.09 -19.42 14.93
N LYS A 204 -6.24 -18.75 14.81
CA LYS A 204 -7.55 -19.40 14.68
C LYS A 204 -7.72 -20.14 13.36
N GLY A 205 -7.03 -19.70 12.30
CA GLY A 205 -7.11 -20.28 10.95
C GLY A 205 -8.50 -20.22 10.31
N LYS A 206 -9.42 -19.43 10.86
CA LYS A 206 -10.81 -19.33 10.39
C LYS A 206 -11.05 -17.98 9.76
N VAL A 207 -11.53 -18.00 8.52
CA VAL A 207 -12.04 -16.82 7.82
C VAL A 207 -13.57 -16.82 7.91
N PRO A 208 -14.19 -15.67 8.17
CA PRO A 208 -15.65 -15.58 8.15
C PRO A 208 -16.23 -15.94 6.78
N HIS A 209 -17.30 -16.73 6.77
CA HIS A 209 -18.03 -17.09 5.56
C HIS A 209 -18.67 -15.83 4.95
N ARG A 210 -18.58 -15.71 3.63
CA ARG A 210 -19.24 -14.67 2.85
C ARG A 210 -19.88 -15.32 1.61
N PRO A 211 -21.18 -15.10 1.37
CA PRO A 211 -21.82 -15.56 0.13
C PRO A 211 -21.12 -14.98 -1.11
N GLY A 212 -20.95 -15.78 -2.16
CA GLY A 212 -20.35 -15.33 -3.43
C GLY A 212 -18.82 -15.28 -3.45
N LEU A 213 -18.13 -15.47 -2.32
CA LEU A 213 -16.68 -15.38 -2.24
C LEU A 213 -16.03 -16.70 -1.80
N ASN A 214 -15.01 -17.14 -2.52
CA ASN A 214 -14.19 -18.30 -2.17
C ASN A 214 -13.34 -18.01 -0.91
N PRO A 215 -13.44 -18.81 0.17
CA PRO A 215 -12.64 -18.61 1.36
C PRO A 215 -11.18 -19.07 1.20
N LYS A 216 -10.85 -19.84 0.15
CA LYS A 216 -9.57 -20.55 0.02
C LYS A 216 -8.36 -19.63 0.10
N HIS A 217 -8.29 -18.56 -0.69
CA HIS A 217 -7.13 -17.65 -0.71
C HIS A 217 -6.88 -17.00 0.66
N ARG A 218 -7.95 -16.60 1.36
CA ARG A 218 -7.86 -16.02 2.71
C ARG A 218 -7.41 -17.06 3.74
N GLN A 219 -7.88 -18.30 3.63
CA GLN A 219 -7.44 -19.40 4.50
C GLN A 219 -5.98 -19.76 4.26
N ASP A 220 -5.58 -19.86 2.99
CA ASP A 220 -4.21 -20.17 2.58
C ASP A 220 -3.24 -19.07 3.08
N PHE A 221 -3.62 -17.80 2.98
CA PHE A 221 -2.86 -16.68 3.54
C PHE A 221 -2.68 -16.78 5.06
N LEU A 222 -3.77 -16.98 5.80
CA LEU A 222 -3.70 -17.10 7.27
C LEU A 222 -2.89 -18.32 7.70
N ARG A 223 -2.99 -19.43 6.96
CA ARG A 223 -2.17 -20.64 7.20
C ARG A 223 -0.70 -20.34 6.96
N GLN A 224 -0.36 -19.75 5.82
CA GLN A 224 1.03 -19.39 5.49
C GLN A 224 1.64 -18.48 6.56
N LEU A 225 0.91 -17.43 6.97
CA LEU A 225 1.37 -16.53 8.04
C LEU A 225 1.60 -17.28 9.35
N ARG A 226 0.68 -18.16 9.74
CA ARG A 226 0.84 -18.99 10.95
C ARG A 226 2.06 -19.89 10.86
N ASP A 227 2.24 -20.60 9.74
CA ASP A 227 3.32 -21.55 9.55
C ASP A 227 4.68 -20.83 9.59
N ASP A 228 4.78 -19.65 8.97
CA ASP A 228 5.99 -18.82 9.00
C ASP A 228 6.29 -18.28 10.41
N LEU A 229 5.26 -17.91 11.18
CA LEU A 229 5.43 -17.49 12.58
C LEU A 229 5.90 -18.65 13.46
N VAL A 230 5.32 -19.84 13.30
CA VAL A 230 5.73 -21.06 14.03
C VAL A 230 7.17 -21.44 13.67
N ALA A 231 7.55 -21.29 12.41
CA ALA A 231 8.90 -21.56 11.92
C ALA A 231 9.93 -20.47 12.28
N GLY A 232 9.53 -19.36 12.92
CA GLY A 232 10.45 -18.31 13.32
C GLY A 232 10.81 -17.29 12.24
N LYS A 233 10.12 -17.27 11.08
CA LYS A 233 10.54 -16.49 9.89
C LYS A 233 10.10 -15.02 9.86
N GLY A 234 9.21 -14.58 10.74
CA GLY A 234 8.66 -13.21 10.72
C GLY A 234 9.57 -12.08 11.27
N GLY A 235 10.83 -12.33 11.59
CA GLY A 235 11.69 -11.33 12.24
C GLY A 235 11.27 -11.00 13.70
N ALA A 236 12.08 -10.20 14.39
CA ALA A 236 11.97 -10.04 15.85
C ALA A 236 10.65 -9.39 16.31
N VAL A 237 10.22 -8.31 15.65
CA VAL A 237 9.00 -7.57 16.03
C VAL A 237 7.75 -8.43 15.86
N LEU A 238 7.58 -9.11 14.71
CA LEU A 238 6.40 -9.97 14.51
C LEU A 238 6.37 -11.14 15.49
N GLN A 239 7.53 -11.74 15.80
CA GLN A 239 7.60 -12.83 16.78
C GLN A 239 7.20 -12.37 18.19
N GLN A 240 7.61 -11.18 18.59
CA GLN A 240 7.22 -10.59 19.87
C GLN A 240 5.72 -10.29 19.92
N VAL A 241 5.17 -9.65 18.88
CA VAL A 241 3.73 -9.39 18.77
C VAL A 241 2.93 -10.70 18.79
N TRP A 242 3.41 -11.72 18.07
CA TRP A 242 2.80 -13.05 18.04
C TRP A 242 2.79 -13.71 19.42
N ALA A 243 3.89 -13.66 20.16
CA ALA A 243 3.97 -14.16 21.53
C ALA A 243 2.96 -13.46 22.44
N MET A 244 2.79 -12.14 22.34
CA MET A 244 1.82 -11.38 23.15
C MET A 244 0.37 -11.84 22.92
N THR A 245 0.01 -12.22 21.69
CA THR A 245 -1.35 -12.69 21.40
C THR A 245 -1.71 -14.05 21.96
N ARG A 246 -0.69 -14.80 22.42
CA ARG A 246 -0.83 -16.13 23.02
C ARG A 246 -0.67 -16.12 24.55
N GLN A 247 -0.38 -14.96 25.13
CA GLN A 247 -0.37 -14.78 26.58
C GLN A 247 -1.84 -14.67 27.06
N PRO A 248 -2.20 -15.39 28.14
CA PRO A 248 -3.56 -15.38 28.69
C PRO A 248 -3.98 -14.02 29.27
#